data_AF-A0A7G8BJZ0-F1
#
_entry.id   AF-A0A7G8BJZ0-F1
#
_cell.length_a   1.000
_cell.length_b   1.000
_cell.length_c   1.000
_cell.angle_alpha   90.00
_cell.angle_beta   90.00
_cell.angle_gamma   90.00
#
_symmetry.space_group_name_H-M   'P 1'
#
loop_
_entity.id
_entity.type
_entity.pdbx_description
1 polymer ?
#
loop_
_entity_poly.entity_id
_entity_poly.type
_entity_poly.pdbx_seq_one_letter_code
_entity_poly.pdbx_strand_id
1 'polypeptide(L)'
;MQSLLMITSILGAENCATVLANQLGFSVEIVANRREGLARLRRREYTLVVVDDAIAESDPEGAEMLWKHAGLAVPLQINFAISGSARLVREVRAVLARREQEQSLAMRAAAAAVESELRDTVTGLILHSQLALNEPSLSPELSAKLKTVAELAGNLQQRLGHGAGLQPAS
;
A
#
# COMPACT_ATOMS: atom_id res chain seq x y z
N MET A 1 8.10 -11.43 6.99
CA MET A 1 8.40 -11.09 8.40
C MET A 1 8.56 -9.58 8.46
N GLN A 2 7.79 -8.87 9.28
CA GLN A 2 7.82 -7.40 9.29
C GLN A 2 9.14 -6.91 9.93
N SER A 3 9.82 -5.97 9.29
CA SER A 3 11.12 -5.44 9.72
C SER A 3 11.00 -3.98 10.12
N LEU A 4 11.67 -3.61 11.20
CA LEU A 4 11.71 -2.25 11.75
C LEU A 4 13.17 -1.80 11.86
N LEU A 5 13.46 -0.60 11.38
CA LEU A 5 14.77 0.05 11.58
C LEU A 5 14.64 1.15 12.63
N MET A 6 15.44 1.07 13.69
CA MET A 6 15.59 2.13 14.69
C MET A 6 16.92 2.85 14.46
N ILE A 7 16.85 4.16 14.20
CA ILE A 7 18.01 5.03 14.03
C ILE A 7 18.09 5.91 15.26
N THR A 8 18.95 5.54 16.21
CA THR A 8 19.01 6.20 17.51
C THR A 8 20.32 5.95 18.25
N SER A 9 20.78 6.95 19.01
CA SER A 9 21.99 6.88 19.84
C SER A 9 21.72 6.78 21.35
N ILE A 10 20.46 6.60 21.77
CA ILE A 10 20.11 6.40 23.20
C ILE A 10 20.75 5.12 23.75
N LEU A 11 21.25 5.23 24.98
CA LEU A 11 21.62 4.09 25.80
C LEU A 11 20.40 3.25 26.15
N GLY A 12 20.43 1.94 25.83
CA GLY A 12 19.32 1.04 26.11
C GLY A 12 18.27 0.95 25.00
N ALA A 13 18.59 1.40 23.78
CA ALA A 13 17.77 1.17 22.60
C ALA A 13 17.40 -0.32 22.39
N GLU A 14 18.28 -1.24 22.81
CA GLU A 14 18.06 -2.69 22.79
C GLU A 14 16.84 -3.13 23.61
N ASN A 15 16.56 -2.48 24.74
CA ASN A 15 15.38 -2.77 25.55
C ASN A 15 14.11 -2.39 24.79
N CYS A 16 14.11 -1.21 24.16
CA CYS A 16 12.99 -0.77 23.32
C CYS A 16 12.78 -1.72 22.12
N ALA A 17 13.87 -2.13 21.46
CA ALA A 17 13.82 -3.09 20.37
C ALA A 17 13.27 -4.45 20.80
N THR A 18 13.68 -4.94 21.97
CA THR A 18 13.19 -6.21 22.53
C THR A 18 11.69 -6.14 22.84
N VAL A 19 11.24 -5.04 23.45
CA VAL A 19 9.81 -4.83 23.72
C VAL A 19 9.00 -4.76 22.42
N LEU A 20 9.48 -4.04 21.41
CA LEU A 20 8.84 -3.96 20.09
C LEU A 20 8.79 -5.34 19.41
N ALA A 21 9.88 -6.09 19.41
CA ALA A 21 9.93 -7.42 18.83
C ALA A 21 8.92 -8.36 19.51
N ASN A 22 8.87 -8.34 20.85
CA ASN A 22 7.99 -9.22 21.61
C ASN A 22 6.50 -8.85 21.49
N GLN A 23 6.17 -7.55 21.52
CA GLN A 23 4.77 -7.12 21.55
C GLN A 23 4.14 -7.00 20.15
N LEU A 24 4.95 -6.84 19.11
CA LEU A 24 4.47 -6.55 17.76
C LEU A 24 5.01 -7.54 16.70
N GLY A 25 5.91 -8.46 17.07
CA GLY A 25 6.42 -9.48 16.14
C GLY A 25 7.38 -8.95 15.07
N PHE A 26 7.95 -7.75 15.27
CA PHE A 26 8.94 -7.17 14.35
C PHE A 26 10.33 -7.77 14.55
N SER A 27 11.05 -7.97 13.44
CA SER A 27 12.51 -8.03 13.47
C SER A 27 13.04 -6.60 13.56
N VAL A 28 13.59 -6.22 14.72
CA VAL A 28 14.09 -4.86 14.96
C VAL A 28 15.60 -4.79 14.73
N GLU A 29 16.03 -3.86 13.90
CA GLU A 29 17.42 -3.53 13.64
C GLU A 29 17.73 -2.15 14.20
N ILE A 30 18.85 -1.99 14.91
CA ILE A 30 19.25 -0.73 15.53
C ILE A 30 20.53 -0.24 14.86
N VAL A 31 20.58 1.05 14.57
CA VAL A 31 21.78 1.74 14.10
C VAL A 31 21.96 3.03 14.87
N ALA A 32 23.21 3.38 15.17
CA ALA A 32 23.52 4.47 16.09
C ALA A 32 23.42 5.86 15.45
N ASN A 33 23.46 5.91 14.11
CA ASN A 33 23.58 7.17 13.39
C ASN A 33 22.89 7.12 12.02
N ARG A 34 22.62 8.32 11.50
CA ARG A 34 21.99 8.55 10.21
C ARG A 34 22.73 7.89 9.05
N ARG A 35 24.06 7.92 9.02
CA ARG A 35 24.87 7.34 7.93
C ARG A 35 24.65 5.84 7.81
N GLU A 36 24.66 5.13 8.93
CA GLU A 36 24.34 3.70 8.98
C GLU A 36 22.88 3.45 8.60
N GLY A 37 21.95 4.24 9.12
CA GLY A 37 20.53 4.15 8.74
C GLY A 37 20.32 4.24 7.24
N LEU A 38 20.91 5.25 6.60
CA LEU A 38 20.84 5.42 5.15
C LEU A 38 21.46 4.24 4.39
N ALA A 39 22.58 3.71 4.87
CA ALA A 39 23.20 2.53 4.26
C ALA A 39 22.31 1.28 4.35
N ARG A 40 21.54 1.14 5.44
CA ARG A 40 20.56 0.05 5.61
C ARG A 40 19.36 0.22 4.69
N LEU A 41 18.78 1.42 4.65
CA LEU A 41 17.63 1.75 3.80
C LEU A 41 17.92 1.54 2.30
N ARG A 42 19.17 1.73 1.87
CA ARG A 42 19.59 1.44 0.48
C ARG A 42 19.67 -0.05 0.13
N ARG A 43 19.79 -0.93 1.13
CA ARG A 43 20.04 -2.36 0.93
C ARG A 43 18.84 -3.23 1.24
N ARG A 44 17.90 -2.73 2.04
CA ARG A 44 16.77 -3.48 2.58
C ARG A 44 15.56 -2.58 2.72
N GLU A 45 14.40 -3.17 2.49
CA GLU A 45 13.13 -2.55 2.78
C GLU A 45 12.70 -2.83 4.23
N TYR A 46 12.04 -1.84 4.81
CA TYR A 46 11.48 -1.91 6.15
C TYR A 46 9.99 -1.59 6.11
N THR A 47 9.26 -2.12 7.06
CA THR A 47 7.85 -1.76 7.26
C THR A 47 7.73 -0.44 8.01
N LEU A 48 8.66 -0.18 8.94
CA LEU A 48 8.69 1.02 9.78
C LEU A 48 10.14 1.48 9.96
N VAL A 49 10.35 2.78 9.88
CA VAL A 49 11.64 3.42 10.18
C VAL A 49 11.39 4.41 11.30
N VAL A 50 11.99 4.15 12.46
CA VAL A 50 11.93 5.00 13.64
C VAL A 50 13.22 5.80 13.73
N VAL A 51 13.15 7.12 13.76
CA VAL A 51 14.30 8.01 13.93
C VAL A 51 14.15 8.81 15.21
N ASP A 52 15.23 8.87 15.97
CA ASP A 52 15.32 9.71 17.16
C ASP A 52 15.25 11.19 16.80
N ASP A 53 14.46 11.96 17.54
CA ASP A 53 14.39 13.42 17.41
C ASP A 53 15.78 14.05 17.46
N ALA A 54 16.64 13.62 18.38
CA ALA A 54 17.98 14.19 18.50
C ALA A 54 18.81 14.03 17.22
N ILE A 55 18.61 12.92 16.49
CA ILE A 55 19.29 12.66 15.22
C ILE A 55 18.63 13.46 14.10
N ALA A 56 17.30 13.49 14.04
CA ALA A 56 16.56 14.19 12.98
C ALA A 56 16.75 15.72 13.05
N GLU A 57 16.73 16.29 14.26
CA GLU A 57 16.87 17.74 14.47
C GLU A 57 18.31 18.23 14.27
N SER A 58 19.30 17.40 14.55
CA SER A 58 20.71 17.78 14.37
C SER A 58 21.10 18.06 12.91
N ASP A 59 20.37 17.47 11.95
CA ASP A 59 20.60 17.61 10.52
C ASP A 59 19.29 17.34 9.74
N PRO A 60 18.45 18.37 9.53
CA PRO A 60 17.16 18.23 8.87
C PRO A 60 17.27 17.75 7.41
N GLU A 61 18.27 18.21 6.66
CA GLU A 61 18.51 17.77 5.28
C GLU A 61 18.89 16.28 5.25
N GLY A 62 19.70 15.86 6.21
CA GLY A 62 20.01 14.45 6.42
C GLY A 62 18.80 13.60 6.79
N ALA A 63 17.91 14.10 7.65
CA ALA A 63 16.67 13.42 8.02
C ALA A 63 15.75 13.23 6.81
N GLU A 64 15.63 14.25 5.97
CA GLU A 64 14.88 14.18 4.72
C GLU A 64 15.41 13.10 3.78
N MET A 65 16.74 12.90 3.74
CA MET A 65 17.33 11.80 2.99
C MET A 65 16.95 10.42 3.52
N LEU A 66 16.80 10.25 4.85
CA LEU A 66 16.29 9.00 5.42
C LEU A 66 14.86 8.75 4.96
N TRP A 67 14.00 9.77 4.99
CA TRP A 67 12.59 9.64 4.56
C TRP A 67 12.47 9.29 3.08
N LYS A 68 13.28 9.91 2.23
CA LYS A 68 13.34 9.57 0.79
C LYS A 68 13.76 8.13 0.53
N HIS A 69 14.69 7.60 1.33
CA HIS A 69 15.17 6.22 1.18
C HIS A 69 14.35 5.21 1.98
N ALA A 70 13.45 5.65 2.86
CA ALA A 70 12.54 4.78 3.59
C ALA A 70 11.54 4.08 2.64
N GLY A 71 11.33 4.62 1.43
CA GLY A 71 10.52 4.01 0.39
C GLY A 71 9.07 3.84 0.85
N LEU A 72 8.62 2.59 0.93
CA LEU A 72 7.31 2.25 1.47
C LEU A 72 7.34 1.98 2.97
N ALA A 73 8.41 2.22 3.71
CA ALA A 73 8.34 2.14 5.17
C ALA A 73 7.50 3.29 5.72
N VAL A 74 6.84 3.10 6.88
CA VAL A 74 6.24 4.24 7.58
C VAL A 74 7.35 5.00 8.29
N PRO A 75 7.49 6.31 8.10
CA PRO A 75 8.38 7.11 8.93
C PRO A 75 7.73 7.38 10.29
N LEU A 76 8.48 7.19 11.36
CA LEU A 76 8.12 7.61 12.71
C LEU A 76 9.31 8.35 13.30
N GLN A 77 9.07 9.58 13.75
CA GLN A 77 10.05 10.37 14.47
C GLN A 77 9.62 10.43 15.95
N ILE A 78 10.54 10.13 16.87
CA ILE A 78 10.22 10.05 18.30
C ILE A 78 11.37 10.57 19.17
N ASN A 79 11.02 11.32 20.20
CA ASN A 79 11.96 11.68 21.25
C ASN A 79 12.20 10.51 22.22
N PHE A 80 13.29 9.78 22.06
CA PHE A 80 13.60 8.66 22.95
C PHE A 80 14.01 9.09 24.37
N ALA A 81 14.48 10.32 24.56
CA ALA A 81 14.88 10.80 25.88
C ALA A 81 13.69 10.92 26.85
N ILE A 82 12.48 11.13 26.31
CA ILE A 82 11.23 11.23 27.09
C ILE A 82 10.24 10.10 26.80
N SER A 83 10.42 9.35 25.71
CA SER A 83 9.53 8.25 25.33
C SER A 83 10.04 6.92 25.86
N GLY A 84 9.39 6.40 26.90
CA GLY A 84 9.60 5.02 27.35
C GLY A 84 9.08 3.99 26.34
N SER A 85 9.49 2.73 26.50
CA SER A 85 9.14 1.61 25.61
C SER A 85 7.62 1.42 25.43
N ALA A 86 6.82 1.61 26.48
CA ALA A 86 5.36 1.53 26.39
C ALA A 86 4.75 2.62 25.48
N ARG A 87 5.33 3.83 25.48
CA ARG A 87 4.90 4.93 24.61
C ARG A 87 5.24 4.61 23.16
N LEU A 88 6.47 4.15 22.91
CA LEU A 88 6.93 3.73 21.60
C LEU A 88 6.02 2.65 20.99
N VAL A 89 5.69 1.58 21.74
CA VAL A 89 4.78 0.54 21.22
C VAL A 89 3.42 1.12 20.82
N ARG A 90 2.85 2.01 21.64
CA ARG A 90 1.55 2.63 21.36
C ARG A 90 1.61 3.47 20.09
N GLU A 91 2.66 4.26 19.91
CA GLU A 91 2.85 5.08 18.72
C GLU A 91 3.03 4.21 17.47
N VAL A 92 3.89 3.20 17.53
CA VAL A 92 4.09 2.24 16.44
C VAL A 92 2.76 1.58 16.05
N ARG A 93 1.98 1.11 17.04
CA ARG A 93 0.67 0.49 16.77
C ARG A 93 -0.31 1.46 16.12
N ALA A 94 -0.39 2.69 16.61
CA ALA A 94 -1.29 3.71 16.07
C ALA A 94 -0.93 4.06 14.61
N VAL A 95 0.36 4.22 14.34
CA VAL A 95 0.87 4.55 13.01
C VAL A 95 0.66 3.41 12.01
N LEU A 96 0.86 2.16 12.42
CA LEU A 96 0.58 1.00 11.58
C LEU A 96 -0.91 0.84 11.30
N ALA A 97 -1.77 0.98 12.31
CA ALA A 97 -3.21 0.89 12.14
C ALA A 97 -3.74 1.97 11.18
N ARG A 98 -3.21 3.20 11.31
CA ARG A 98 -3.53 4.29 10.39
C ARG A 98 -3.14 3.94 8.96
N ARG A 99 -1.92 3.44 8.74
CA ARG A 99 -1.47 3.06 7.40
C ARG A 99 -2.30 1.94 6.79
N GLU A 100 -2.64 0.92 7.57
CA GLU A 100 -3.45 -0.19 7.10
C GLU A 100 -4.84 0.31 6.64
N GLN A 101 -5.44 1.22 7.40
CA GLN A 101 -6.69 1.86 7.05
C GLN A 101 -6.57 2.69 5.76
N GLU A 102 -5.55 3.54 5.65
CA GLU A 102 -5.29 4.36 4.46
C GLU A 102 -5.06 3.50 3.21
N GLN A 103 -4.27 2.43 3.33
CA GLN A 103 -4.01 1.50 2.22
C GLN A 103 -5.27 0.74 1.80
N SER A 104 -6.09 0.30 2.75
CA SER A 104 -7.36 -0.37 2.48
C SER A 104 -8.32 0.54 1.71
N LEU A 105 -8.43 1.81 2.13
CA LEU A 105 -9.26 2.80 1.43
C LEU A 105 -8.73 3.08 0.02
N ALA A 106 -7.42 3.27 -0.14
CA ALA A 106 -6.80 3.51 -1.44
C ALA A 106 -7.00 2.32 -2.39
N MET A 107 -6.83 1.10 -1.91
CA MET A 107 -7.03 -0.11 -2.71
C MET A 107 -8.48 -0.26 -3.16
N ARG A 108 -9.45 0.03 -2.28
CA ARG A 108 -10.89 0.02 -2.63
C ARG A 108 -11.21 1.06 -3.70
N ALA A 109 -10.69 2.28 -3.55
CA ALA A 109 -10.88 3.34 -4.54
C ALA A 109 -10.27 2.98 -5.89
N ALA A 110 -9.05 2.42 -5.90
CA ALA A 110 -8.39 1.97 -7.12
C ALA A 110 -9.16 0.84 -7.81
N ALA A 111 -9.65 -0.15 -7.05
CA ALA A 111 -10.47 -1.24 -7.58
C ALA A 111 -11.77 -0.71 -8.22
N ALA A 112 -12.47 0.22 -7.55
CA ALA A 112 -13.68 0.83 -8.07
C ALA A 112 -13.43 1.63 -9.37
N ALA A 113 -12.31 2.34 -9.46
CA ALA A 113 -11.94 3.08 -10.68
C ALA A 113 -11.72 2.14 -11.87
N VAL A 114 -10.96 1.05 -11.67
CA VAL A 114 -10.71 0.03 -12.70
C VAL A 114 -12.01 -0.68 -13.10
N GLU A 115 -12.86 -1.00 -12.14
CA GLU A 115 -14.17 -1.61 -12.40
C GLU A 115 -15.05 -0.71 -13.27
N SER A 116 -15.10 0.60 -12.98
CA SER A 116 -15.85 1.57 -13.77
C SER A 116 -15.33 1.65 -15.21
N GLU A 117 -14.01 1.75 -15.39
CA GLU A 117 -13.39 1.84 -16.71
C GLU A 117 -13.65 0.57 -17.56
N LEU A 118 -13.57 -0.60 -16.93
CA LEU A 118 -13.91 -1.87 -17.58
C LEU A 118 -15.38 -1.92 -17.98
N ARG A 119 -16.30 -1.48 -17.11
CA ARG A 119 -17.73 -1.46 -17.40
C ARG A 119 -18.05 -0.58 -18.62
N ASP A 120 -17.44 0.60 -18.69
CA ASP A 120 -17.66 1.53 -19.79
C ASP A 120 -17.10 0.96 -21.11
N THR A 121 -15.89 0.37 -21.07
CA THR A 121 -15.26 -0.29 -22.22
C THR A 121 -16.11 -1.46 -22.74
N VAL A 122 -16.60 -2.31 -21.84
CA VAL A 122 -17.45 -3.47 -22.19
C VAL A 122 -18.78 -3.01 -22.78
N THR A 123 -19.37 -1.96 -22.20
CA THR A 123 -20.62 -1.38 -22.72
C THR A 123 -20.42 -0.87 -24.15
N GLY A 124 -19.31 -0.18 -24.41
CA GLY A 124 -18.92 0.23 -25.77
C GLY A 124 -18.76 -0.96 -26.72
N LEU A 125 -18.08 -2.03 -26.29
CA LEU A 125 -17.89 -3.23 -27.12
C LEU A 125 -19.21 -3.91 -27.50
N ILE A 126 -20.15 -4.03 -26.55
CA ILE A 126 -21.47 -4.59 -26.80
C ILE A 126 -22.23 -3.71 -27.80
N LEU A 127 -22.26 -2.39 -27.58
CA LEU A 127 -22.95 -1.45 -28.46
C LEU A 127 -22.38 -1.49 -29.88
N HIS A 128 -21.06 -1.45 -30.04
CA HIS A 128 -20.41 -1.53 -31.36
C HIS A 128 -20.66 -2.88 -32.04
N SER A 129 -20.64 -3.99 -31.30
CA SER A 129 -20.95 -5.31 -31.85
C SER A 129 -22.40 -5.40 -32.32
N GLN A 130 -23.35 -4.83 -31.57
CA GLN A 130 -24.76 -4.77 -31.95
C GLN A 130 -25.00 -3.86 -33.16
N LEU A 131 -24.35 -2.70 -33.22
CA LEU A 131 -24.43 -1.81 -34.39
C LEU A 131 -23.90 -2.49 -35.64
N ALA A 132 -22.72 -3.12 -35.55
CA ALA A 132 -22.16 -3.87 -36.67
C ALA A 132 -23.11 -4.98 -37.12
N LEU A 133 -23.67 -5.79 -36.19
CA LEU A 133 -24.61 -6.87 -36.49
C LEU A 133 -25.89 -6.42 -37.23
N ASN A 134 -26.27 -5.15 -37.13
CA ASN A 134 -27.43 -4.58 -37.81
C ASN A 134 -27.11 -4.04 -39.21
N GLU A 135 -25.85 -4.08 -39.66
CA GLU A 135 -25.49 -3.64 -41.01
C GLU A 135 -25.96 -4.65 -42.08
N PRO A 136 -26.60 -4.17 -43.17
CA PRO A 136 -27.22 -5.03 -44.17
C PRO A 136 -26.24 -5.80 -45.07
N SER A 137 -24.94 -5.50 -45.02
CA SER A 137 -23.89 -6.09 -45.89
C SER A 137 -22.94 -7.08 -45.18
N LEU A 138 -23.37 -7.67 -44.06
CA LEU A 138 -22.54 -8.58 -43.27
C LEU A 138 -22.48 -10.01 -43.83
N SER A 139 -21.27 -10.58 -43.88
CA SER A 139 -21.12 -12.00 -44.19
C SER A 139 -21.60 -12.89 -43.03
N PRO A 140 -22.11 -14.11 -43.30
CA PRO A 140 -22.58 -15.02 -42.25
C PRO A 140 -21.48 -15.37 -41.22
N GLU A 141 -20.24 -15.52 -41.68
CA GLU A 141 -19.10 -15.86 -40.83
C GLU A 141 -18.72 -14.71 -39.88
N LEU A 142 -18.76 -13.46 -40.37
CA LEU A 142 -18.49 -12.28 -39.56
C LEU A 142 -19.62 -12.03 -38.55
N SER A 143 -20.88 -12.28 -38.93
CA SER A 143 -22.03 -12.23 -38.02
C SER A 143 -21.88 -13.22 -36.85
N ALA A 144 -21.46 -14.46 -37.12
CA ALA A 144 -21.23 -15.45 -36.07
C ALA A 144 -20.13 -14.99 -35.08
N LYS A 145 -19.00 -14.48 -35.57
CA LYS A 145 -17.91 -13.97 -34.74
C LYS A 145 -18.34 -12.77 -33.88
N LEU A 146 -19.09 -11.82 -34.44
CA LEU A 146 -19.60 -10.65 -33.70
C LEU A 146 -20.60 -11.04 -32.60
N LYS A 147 -21.45 -12.05 -32.83
CA LYS A 147 -22.33 -12.59 -31.78
C LYS A 147 -21.54 -13.18 -30.62
N THR A 148 -20.48 -13.95 -30.90
CA THR A 148 -19.59 -14.49 -29.87
C THR A 148 -18.91 -13.38 -29.07
N VAL A 149 -18.44 -12.31 -29.73
CA VAL A 149 -17.84 -11.15 -29.04
C VAL A 149 -18.84 -10.46 -28.13
N ALA A 150 -20.07 -10.21 -28.60
CA ALA A 150 -21.13 -9.61 -27.81
C ALA A 150 -21.52 -10.48 -26.60
N GLU A 151 -21.56 -11.79 -26.76
CA GLU A 151 -21.87 -12.75 -25.69
C GLU A 151 -20.76 -12.80 -24.63
N LEU A 152 -19.49 -12.86 -25.04
CA LEU A 152 -18.35 -12.80 -24.13
C LEU A 152 -18.29 -11.48 -23.37
N ALA A 153 -18.56 -10.37 -24.04
CA ALA A 153 -18.62 -9.05 -23.43
C ALA A 153 -19.79 -8.94 -22.43
N GLY A 154 -20.98 -9.48 -22.77
CA GLY A 154 -22.13 -9.53 -21.88
C GLY A 154 -21.87 -10.36 -20.62
N ASN A 155 -21.21 -11.51 -20.76
CA ASN A 155 -20.79 -12.33 -19.62
C ASN A 155 -19.81 -11.58 -18.70
N LEU A 156 -18.85 -10.83 -19.27
CA LEU A 156 -17.94 -9.99 -18.50
C LEU A 156 -18.69 -8.87 -17.75
N GLN A 157 -19.63 -8.21 -18.42
CA GLN A 157 -20.46 -7.15 -17.84
C GLN A 157 -21.27 -7.66 -16.63
N GLN A 158 -21.84 -8.86 -16.74
CA GLN A 158 -22.57 -9.46 -15.62
C GLN A 158 -21.66 -9.77 -14.44
N ARG A 159 -20.44 -10.29 -14.68
CA ARG A 159 -19.47 -10.55 -13.61
C ARG A 159 -19.01 -9.28 -12.91
N LEU A 160 -18.81 -8.19 -13.66
CA LEU A 160 -18.51 -6.87 -13.10
C LEU A 160 -19.70 -6.37 -12.26
N GLY A 161 -20.94 -6.49 -12.75
CA GLY A 161 -22.14 -6.08 -12.01
C GLY A 161 -22.42 -6.87 -10.72
N HIS A 162 -22.00 -8.14 -10.63
CA HIS A 162 -22.11 -8.94 -9.41
C HIS A 162 -21.01 -8.64 -8.38
N GLY A 163 -19.86 -8.09 -8.80
CA GLY A 163 -18.76 -7.71 -7.90
C GLY A 163 -19.10 -6.57 -6.96
N ALA A 164 -19.99 -5.66 -7.37
CA ALA A 164 -20.46 -4.52 -6.57
C ALA A 164 -21.40 -4.90 -5.39
N GLY A 165 -21.85 -6.15 -5.31
CA GLY A 165 -22.83 -6.62 -4.31
C GLY A 165 -22.26 -7.11 -2.98
N LEU A 166 -20.93 -7.20 -2.82
CA LEU A 166 -20.28 -7.65 -1.59
C LEU A 166 -19.77 -6.46 -0.76
N GLN A 167 -20.70 -5.69 -0.19
CA GLN A 167 -20.41 -4.88 1.00
C GLN A 167 -20.59 -5.76 2.25
N PRO A 168 -19.58 -5.92 3.12
CA PRO A 168 -19.81 -6.49 4.44
C PRO A 168 -20.56 -5.46 5.29
N ALA A 169 -21.70 -5.89 5.84
CA ALA A 169 -22.40 -5.15 6.88
C ALA A 169 -21.50 -4.99 8.11
N SER A 170 -21.30 -3.75 8.55
CA SER A 170 -20.92 -3.36 9.92
C SER A 170 -21.37 -1.93 10.15
#